data_AF-A0A521T100-F1
#
_entry.id   AF-A0A521T100-F1
#
_cell.length_a   1.000
_cell.length_b   1.000
_cell.length_c   1.000
_cell.angle_alpha   90.00
_cell.angle_beta   90.00
_cell.angle_gamma   90.00
#
_symmetry.space_group_name_H-M   'P 1'
#
loop_
_entity.id
_entity.type
_entity.pdbx_description
1 polymer ?
#
loop_
_entity_poly.entity_id
_entity_poly.type
_entity_poly.pdbx_seq_one_letter_code
_entity_poly.pdbx_strand_id
1 'polypeptide(L)'
;MADYDLRYVQEALPHLKDYLFSDELFWPAPANNQRGEPAYPSLTLGNLFYHLEAAKARAGGFAGTETELNAILDKWRTHAEHKMQKEFSSRLRQWLAYLNDLTQKPRDNAAAYSSQVRQRVVLALIADALGNKLPLDAGMLTAGDSKLKSHFKSGAFLWEADLQQAFSKKNYWYLYGTIPAR
;
A
#
# COMPACT_ATOMS: atom_id res chain seq x y z
N MET A 1 17.32 3.04 4.29
CA MET A 1 15.95 2.72 3.83
C MET A 1 15.74 1.22 3.65
N ALA A 2 16.65 0.47 3.02
CA ALA A 2 16.58 -1.00 2.91
C ALA A 2 16.28 -1.70 4.26
N ASP A 3 17.06 -1.41 5.30
CA ASP A 3 16.85 -1.99 6.62
C ASP A 3 15.57 -1.49 7.30
N TYR A 4 15.09 -0.28 6.98
CA TYR A 4 13.87 0.28 7.57
C TYR A 4 12.64 -0.53 7.17
N ASP A 5 12.52 -0.83 5.86
CA ASP A 5 11.39 -1.58 5.33
C ASP A 5 11.36 -3.01 5.89
N LEU A 6 12.50 -3.70 5.93
CA LEU A 6 12.60 -5.05 6.49
C LEU A 6 12.32 -5.08 8.00
N ARG A 7 12.92 -4.15 8.77
CA ARG A 7 12.67 -4.06 10.22
C ARG A 7 11.22 -3.76 10.53
N TYR A 8 10.57 -2.87 9.77
CA TYR A 8 9.13 -2.63 9.96
C TYR A 8 8.32 -3.93 9.90
N VAL A 9 8.57 -4.76 8.88
CA VAL A 9 7.86 -6.04 8.73
C VAL A 9 8.20 -6.97 9.90
N GLN A 10 9.47 -7.12 10.25
CA GLN A 10 9.93 -7.98 11.35
C GLN A 10 9.33 -7.57 12.70
N GLU A 11 9.33 -6.28 13.02
CA GLU A 11 8.77 -5.74 14.26
C GLU A 11 7.24 -5.89 14.34
N ALA A 12 6.56 -5.99 13.19
CA ALA A 12 5.12 -6.20 13.15
C ALA A 12 4.70 -7.68 13.31
N LEU A 13 5.55 -8.65 12.96
CA LEU A 13 5.20 -10.08 13.00
C LEU A 13 4.71 -10.55 14.39
N PRO A 14 5.34 -10.18 15.52
CA PRO A 14 4.87 -10.58 16.84
C PRO A 14 3.46 -10.09 17.18
N HIS A 15 3.06 -8.94 16.62
CA HIS A 15 1.76 -8.32 16.87
C HIS A 15 0.68 -8.75 15.87
N LEU A 16 1.07 -9.45 14.79
CA LEU A 16 0.19 -9.74 13.66
C LEU A 16 -1.02 -10.58 14.08
N LYS A 17 -0.84 -11.56 14.97
CA LYS A 17 -1.97 -12.34 15.49
C LYS A 17 -2.99 -11.44 16.19
N ASP A 18 -2.56 -10.64 17.17
CA ASP A 18 -3.49 -9.82 17.95
C ASP A 18 -4.18 -8.77 17.07
N TYR A 19 -3.44 -8.19 16.12
CA TYR A 19 -4.00 -7.30 15.11
C TYR A 19 -5.06 -7.99 14.24
N LEU A 20 -4.82 -9.22 13.78
CA LEU A 20 -5.79 -9.95 12.95
C LEU A 20 -7.11 -10.23 13.69
N PHE A 21 -7.04 -10.45 15.00
CA PHE A 21 -8.20 -10.71 15.86
C PHE A 21 -8.88 -9.44 16.40
N SER A 22 -8.24 -8.27 16.30
CA SER A 22 -8.81 -7.02 16.77
C SER A 22 -9.88 -6.46 15.82
N ASP A 23 -10.69 -5.53 16.32
CA ASP A 23 -11.60 -4.74 15.48
C ASP A 23 -10.94 -3.51 14.85
N GLU A 24 -9.74 -3.16 15.30
CA GLU A 24 -8.99 -2.02 14.78
C GLU A 24 -8.44 -2.30 13.38
N LEU A 25 -8.66 -1.35 12.47
CA LEU A 25 -8.15 -1.45 11.10
C LEU A 25 -6.73 -0.92 10.98
N PHE A 26 -6.44 0.21 11.64
CA PHE A 26 -5.13 0.86 11.69
C PHE A 26 -4.55 0.68 13.08
N TRP A 27 -3.76 -0.37 13.26
CA TRP A 27 -3.19 -0.72 14.57
C TRP A 27 -1.98 0.17 14.90
N PRO A 28 -1.68 0.42 16.18
CA PRO A 28 -0.49 1.17 16.56
C PRO A 28 0.78 0.70 15.86
N ALA A 29 1.59 1.65 15.43
CA ALA A 29 2.86 1.36 14.77
C ALA A 29 3.83 0.65 15.74
N PRO A 30 4.72 -0.22 15.24
CA PRO A 30 5.77 -0.79 16.08
C PRO A 30 6.65 0.32 16.68
N ALA A 31 7.10 0.15 17.92
CA ALA A 31 7.76 1.22 18.69
C ALA A 31 9.25 1.42 18.37
N ASN A 32 9.83 0.58 17.50
CA ASN A 32 11.29 0.41 17.37
C ASN A 32 11.87 1.01 16.08
N ASN A 33 11.62 2.30 15.80
CA ASN A 33 12.30 3.01 14.72
C ASN A 33 13.64 3.59 15.20
N GLN A 34 14.66 3.66 14.33
CA GLN A 34 15.97 4.18 14.74
C GLN A 34 16.00 5.71 14.75
N ARG A 35 16.93 6.29 15.53
CA ARG A 35 17.11 7.75 15.58
C ARG A 35 17.46 8.29 14.20
N GLY A 36 16.69 9.26 13.72
CA GLY A 36 16.85 9.87 12.39
C GLY A 36 16.00 9.23 11.30
N GLU A 37 15.29 8.14 11.60
CA GLU A 37 14.32 7.54 10.71
C GLU A 37 12.91 8.11 10.93
N PRO A 38 12.07 8.16 9.89
CA PRO A 38 10.66 8.47 10.07
C PRO A 38 9.99 7.48 11.02
N ALA A 39 8.89 7.90 11.65
CA ALA A 39 8.07 6.99 12.44
C ALA A 39 7.47 5.91 11.53
N TYR A 40 7.40 4.67 12.03
CA TYR A 40 6.71 3.62 11.31
C TYR A 40 5.24 3.98 11.08
N PRO A 41 4.67 3.61 9.93
CA PRO A 41 3.24 3.77 9.73
C PRO A 41 2.47 2.80 10.63
N SER A 42 1.18 3.07 10.84
CA SER A 42 0.28 2.13 11.52
C SER A 42 0.34 0.74 10.88
N LEU A 43 0.21 -0.29 11.73
CA LEU A 43 0.18 -1.67 11.27
C LEU A 43 -1.14 -1.92 10.53
N THR A 44 -1.00 -2.26 9.25
CA THR A 44 -2.06 -2.77 8.36
C THR A 44 -1.48 -3.84 7.45
N LEU A 45 -2.30 -4.77 6.93
CA LEU A 45 -1.81 -5.78 5.99
C LEU A 45 -1.29 -5.16 4.70
N GLY A 46 -1.97 -4.11 4.22
CA GLY A 46 -1.52 -3.35 3.07
C GLY A 46 -0.18 -2.65 3.25
N ASN A 47 0.09 -2.08 4.44
CA ASN A 47 1.41 -1.52 4.74
C ASN A 47 2.47 -2.62 4.87
N LEU A 48 2.15 -3.78 5.46
CA LEU A 48 3.07 -4.93 5.51
C LEU A 48 3.48 -5.39 4.12
N PHE A 49 2.52 -5.57 3.21
CA PHE A 49 2.83 -5.96 1.83
C PHE A 49 3.68 -4.91 1.12
N TYR A 50 3.34 -3.62 1.29
CA TYR A 50 4.14 -2.55 0.70
C TYR A 50 5.60 -2.59 1.19
N HIS A 51 5.81 -2.69 2.51
CA HIS A 51 7.15 -2.67 3.07
C HIS A 51 7.92 -3.97 2.77
N LEU A 52 7.23 -5.10 2.64
CA LEU A 52 7.86 -6.33 2.17
C LEU A 52 8.34 -6.19 0.72
N GLU A 53 7.53 -5.65 -0.19
CA GLU A 53 7.95 -5.41 -1.59
C GLU A 53 9.09 -4.38 -1.67
N ALA A 54 9.06 -3.34 -0.84
CA ALA A 54 10.16 -2.39 -0.72
C ALA A 54 11.45 -3.05 -0.19
N ALA A 55 11.34 -3.91 0.82
CA ALA A 55 12.45 -4.67 1.36
C ALA A 55 13.03 -5.63 0.30
N LYS A 56 12.21 -6.33 -0.47
CA LYS A 56 12.64 -7.18 -1.60
C LYS A 56 13.46 -6.40 -2.63
N ALA A 57 13.07 -5.15 -2.90
CA ALA A 57 13.75 -4.29 -3.84
C ALA A 57 15.03 -3.64 -3.28
N ARG A 58 15.22 -3.56 -1.97
CA ARG A 58 16.30 -2.76 -1.38
C ARG A 58 17.29 -3.59 -0.56
N ALA A 59 16.84 -4.68 0.03
CA ALA A 59 17.55 -5.47 1.02
C ALA A 59 17.70 -6.92 0.55
N GLY A 60 18.80 -7.56 0.96
CA GLY A 60 18.88 -9.02 1.02
C GLY A 60 18.20 -9.57 2.27
N GLY A 61 17.94 -10.87 2.32
CA GLY A 61 17.50 -11.54 3.56
C GLY A 61 16.02 -11.43 3.92
N PHE A 62 15.17 -10.89 3.04
CA PHE A 62 13.70 -10.82 3.26
C PHE A 62 13.01 -12.19 3.30
N ALA A 63 13.60 -13.22 2.68
CA ALA A 63 12.94 -14.51 2.44
C ALA A 63 12.45 -15.21 3.72
N GLY A 64 13.21 -15.11 4.81
CA GLY A 64 12.80 -15.64 6.11
C GLY A 64 11.57 -14.91 6.66
N THR A 65 11.60 -13.59 6.64
CA THR A 65 10.49 -12.72 7.07
C THR A 65 9.25 -12.90 6.21
N GLU A 66 9.40 -13.06 4.89
CA GLU A 66 8.29 -13.36 3.98
C GLU A 66 7.66 -14.72 4.30
N THR A 67 8.50 -15.74 4.52
CA THR A 67 8.02 -17.09 4.86
C THR A 67 7.23 -17.08 6.16
N GLU A 68 7.72 -16.35 7.17
CA GLU A 68 7.05 -16.22 8.46
C GLU A 68 5.73 -15.43 8.36
N LEU A 69 5.72 -14.31 7.61
CA LEU A 69 4.51 -13.56 7.32
C LEU A 69 3.45 -14.47 6.69
N ASN A 70 3.82 -15.18 5.62
CA ASN A 70 2.92 -16.08 4.91
C ASN A 70 2.40 -17.20 5.82
N ALA A 71 3.25 -17.79 6.66
CA ALA A 71 2.83 -18.80 7.63
C ALA A 71 1.79 -18.27 8.64
N ILE A 72 1.95 -17.03 9.12
CA ILE A 72 0.97 -16.41 10.03
C ILE A 72 -0.35 -16.14 9.30
N LEU A 73 -0.30 -15.58 8.10
CA LEU A 73 -1.49 -15.29 7.29
C LEU A 73 -2.24 -16.57 6.93
N ASP A 74 -1.55 -17.63 6.52
CA ASP A 74 -2.15 -18.92 6.19
C ASP A 74 -2.80 -19.59 7.40
N LYS A 75 -2.16 -19.48 8.58
CA LYS A 75 -2.69 -20.00 9.84
C LYS A 75 -3.99 -19.31 10.24
N TRP A 76 -4.10 -18.00 10.01
CA TRP A 76 -5.24 -17.16 10.39
C TRP A 76 -6.00 -16.61 9.18
N ARG A 77 -6.05 -17.40 8.11
CA ARG A 77 -6.49 -16.98 6.77
C ARG A 77 -7.81 -16.23 6.74
N THR A 78 -8.85 -16.75 7.38
CA THR A 78 -10.17 -16.10 7.41
C THR A 78 -10.11 -14.71 8.05
N HIS A 79 -9.33 -14.55 9.13
CA HIS A 79 -9.18 -13.25 9.79
C HIS A 79 -8.37 -12.29 8.93
N ALA A 80 -7.30 -12.77 8.29
CA ALA A 80 -6.51 -12.01 7.34
C ALA A 80 -7.35 -11.54 6.14
N GLU A 81 -8.14 -12.42 5.54
CA GLU A 81 -9.05 -12.10 4.43
C GLU A 81 -10.08 -11.03 4.82
N HIS A 82 -10.75 -11.19 5.96
CA HIS A 82 -11.69 -10.18 6.45
C HIS A 82 -11.01 -8.83 6.73
N LYS A 83 -9.80 -8.84 7.31
CA LYS A 83 -9.02 -7.63 7.58
C LYS A 83 -8.62 -6.93 6.28
N MET A 84 -8.13 -7.68 5.29
CA MET A 84 -7.80 -7.20 3.95
C MET A 84 -9.01 -6.61 3.23
N GLN A 85 -10.18 -7.25 3.28
CA GLN A 85 -11.41 -6.73 2.69
C GLN A 85 -11.83 -5.39 3.33
N LYS A 86 -11.82 -5.31 4.67
CA LYS A 86 -12.10 -4.06 5.40
C LYS A 86 -11.11 -2.95 5.03
N GLU A 87 -9.82 -3.28 4.94
CA GLU A 87 -8.77 -2.35 4.56
C GLU A 87 -8.95 -1.86 3.14
N PHE A 88 -9.20 -2.77 2.20
CA PHE A 88 -9.43 -2.46 0.79
C PHE A 88 -10.57 -1.46 0.63
N SER A 89 -11.75 -1.73 1.20
CA SER A 89 -12.89 -0.81 1.08
C SER A 89 -12.60 0.55 1.74
N SER A 90 -11.88 0.58 2.87
CA SER A 90 -11.47 1.83 3.52
C SER A 90 -10.54 2.68 2.65
N ARG A 91 -9.48 2.06 2.11
CA ARG A 91 -8.50 2.73 1.24
C ARG A 91 -9.11 3.13 -0.09
N LEU A 92 -10.02 2.33 -0.63
CA LEU A 92 -10.75 2.64 -1.85
C LEU A 92 -11.58 3.91 -1.67
N ARG A 93 -12.32 4.03 -0.57
CA ARG A 93 -13.07 5.26 -0.27
C ARG A 93 -12.16 6.49 -0.18
N GLN A 94 -11.03 6.38 0.53
CA GLN A 94 -10.04 7.47 0.64
C GLN A 94 -9.47 7.86 -0.72
N TRP A 95 -9.09 6.87 -1.53
CA TRP A 95 -8.55 7.08 -2.87
C TRP A 95 -9.58 7.74 -3.80
N LEU A 96 -10.83 7.27 -3.80
CA LEU A 96 -11.89 7.84 -4.61
C LEU A 96 -12.28 9.25 -4.17
N ALA A 97 -12.24 9.55 -2.87
CA ALA A 97 -12.42 10.90 -2.34
C ALA A 97 -11.34 11.84 -2.87
N TYR A 98 -10.06 11.46 -2.77
CA TYR A 98 -8.96 12.23 -3.33
C TYR A 98 -9.13 12.46 -4.85
N LEU A 99 -9.48 11.43 -5.62
CA LEU A 99 -9.69 11.59 -7.06
C LEU A 99 -10.87 12.50 -7.40
N ASN A 100 -11.92 12.49 -6.56
CA ASN A 100 -13.03 13.43 -6.70
C ASN A 100 -12.56 14.88 -6.46
N ASP A 101 -11.80 15.11 -5.38
CA ASP A 101 -11.25 16.43 -5.06
C ASP A 101 -10.28 16.91 -6.16
N LEU A 102 -9.47 16.00 -6.69
CA LEU A 102 -8.59 16.27 -7.83
C LEU A 102 -9.38 16.66 -9.08
N THR A 103 -10.52 16.03 -9.32
CA THR A 103 -11.39 16.37 -10.46
C THR A 103 -12.00 17.76 -10.29
N GLN A 104 -12.45 18.09 -9.07
CA GLN A 104 -13.11 19.36 -8.76
C GLN A 104 -12.13 20.53 -8.70
N LYS A 105 -10.95 20.32 -8.11
CA LYS A 105 -9.91 21.34 -7.91
C LYS A 105 -8.53 20.77 -8.29
N PRO A 106 -8.23 20.62 -9.59
CA PRO A 106 -6.99 19.97 -10.04
C PRO A 106 -5.73 20.68 -9.54
N ARG A 107 -5.71 22.02 -9.57
CA ARG A 107 -4.55 22.82 -9.14
C ARG A 107 -4.20 22.61 -7.67
N ASP A 108 -5.21 22.61 -6.81
CA ASP A 108 -5.03 22.51 -5.36
C ASP A 108 -4.58 21.12 -4.92
N ASN A 109 -4.95 20.09 -5.70
CA ASN A 109 -4.76 18.68 -5.32
C ASN A 109 -3.67 17.95 -6.11
N ALA A 110 -3.11 18.56 -7.17
CA ALA A 110 -2.06 17.95 -7.99
C ALA A 110 -0.80 17.62 -7.18
N ALA A 111 -0.37 18.52 -6.27
CA ALA A 111 0.83 18.32 -5.46
C ALA A 111 0.71 17.13 -4.49
N ALA A 112 -0.51 16.87 -4.00
CA ALA A 112 -0.79 15.75 -3.09
C ALA A 112 -0.71 14.37 -3.78
N TYR A 113 -0.62 14.32 -5.12
CA TYR A 113 -0.60 13.04 -5.85
C TYR A 113 0.53 12.11 -5.40
N SER A 114 1.72 12.67 -5.15
CA SER A 114 2.91 11.92 -4.77
C SER A 114 2.73 11.11 -3.48
N SER A 115 1.97 11.64 -2.52
CA SER A 115 1.65 10.94 -1.27
C SER A 115 0.41 10.05 -1.40
N GLN A 116 -0.59 10.49 -2.17
CA GLN A 116 -1.86 9.77 -2.33
C GLN A 116 -1.76 8.51 -3.17
N VAL A 117 -0.85 8.46 -4.16
CA VAL A 117 -0.69 7.30 -5.04
C VAL A 117 -0.35 6.01 -4.29
N ARG A 118 0.23 6.12 -3.09
CA ARG A 118 0.49 4.99 -2.19
C ARG A 118 -0.77 4.19 -1.89
N GLN A 119 -1.92 4.85 -1.75
CA GLN A 119 -3.20 4.17 -1.53
C GLN A 119 -3.53 3.24 -2.68
N ARG A 120 -3.28 3.67 -3.92
CA ARG A 120 -3.53 2.87 -5.13
C ARG A 120 -2.60 1.67 -5.25
N VAL A 121 -1.33 1.81 -4.83
CA VAL A 121 -0.39 0.68 -4.72
C VAL A 121 -0.88 -0.33 -3.70
N VAL A 122 -1.26 0.12 -2.50
CA VAL A 122 -1.75 -0.78 -1.45
C VAL A 122 -3.03 -1.51 -1.89
N LEU A 123 -3.95 -0.83 -2.58
CA LEU A 123 -5.13 -1.46 -3.17
C LEU A 123 -4.75 -2.58 -4.16
N ALA A 124 -3.70 -2.38 -4.98
CA ALA A 124 -3.23 -3.43 -5.90
C ALA A 124 -2.62 -4.63 -5.15
N LEU A 125 -1.83 -4.38 -4.11
CA LEU A 125 -1.20 -5.43 -3.30
C LEU A 125 -2.26 -6.27 -2.57
N ILE A 126 -3.25 -5.61 -1.96
CA ILE A 126 -4.36 -6.32 -1.30
C ILE A 126 -5.22 -7.08 -2.32
N ALA A 127 -5.46 -6.50 -3.50
CA ALA A 127 -6.22 -7.18 -4.55
C ALA A 127 -5.53 -8.45 -5.04
N ASP A 128 -4.22 -8.42 -5.20
CA ASP A 128 -3.43 -9.59 -5.58
C ASP A 128 -3.52 -10.68 -4.51
N ALA A 129 -3.38 -10.31 -3.24
CA ALA A 129 -3.48 -11.23 -2.11
C ALA A 129 -4.89 -11.84 -1.93
N LEU A 130 -5.96 -11.08 -2.19
CA LEU A 130 -7.35 -11.55 -2.08
C LEU A 130 -7.84 -12.34 -3.30
N GLY A 131 -7.27 -12.10 -4.49
CA GLY A 131 -7.73 -12.71 -5.73
C GLY A 131 -9.22 -12.48 -6.00
N ASN A 132 -9.99 -13.57 -6.08
CA ASN A 132 -11.44 -13.52 -6.34
C ASN A 132 -12.29 -13.14 -5.11
N LYS A 133 -11.69 -12.90 -3.94
CA LYS A 133 -12.36 -12.55 -2.69
C LYS A 133 -12.43 -11.05 -2.44
N LEU A 134 -12.28 -10.25 -3.49
CA LEU A 134 -12.41 -8.80 -3.41
C LEU A 134 -13.81 -8.39 -2.91
N PRO A 135 -13.91 -7.28 -2.15
CA PRO A 135 -15.20 -6.78 -1.71
C PRO A 135 -16.03 -6.26 -2.89
N LEU A 136 -17.36 -6.16 -2.70
CA LEU A 136 -18.31 -5.78 -3.75
C LEU A 136 -18.02 -4.40 -4.38
N ASP A 137 -17.44 -3.48 -3.60
CA ASP A 137 -17.09 -2.14 -4.05
C ASP A 137 -15.81 -2.10 -4.91
N ALA A 138 -15.09 -3.22 -5.08
CA ALA A 138 -13.85 -3.26 -5.87
C ALA A 138 -14.02 -2.84 -7.33
N GLY A 139 -15.20 -3.01 -7.91
CA GLY A 139 -15.50 -2.53 -9.27
C GLY A 139 -15.37 -1.01 -9.42
N MET A 140 -15.48 -0.24 -8.33
CA MET A 140 -15.32 1.22 -8.36
C MET A 140 -13.88 1.65 -8.63
N LEU A 141 -12.89 0.76 -8.45
CA LEU A 141 -11.49 1.05 -8.73
C LEU A 141 -11.26 1.37 -10.22
N THR A 142 -11.96 0.70 -11.13
CA THR A 142 -11.90 0.96 -12.58
C THR A 142 -12.40 2.37 -12.93
N ALA A 143 -13.45 2.84 -12.24
CA ALA A 143 -13.95 4.19 -12.40
C ALA A 143 -12.94 5.22 -11.84
N GLY A 144 -12.33 4.93 -10.70
CA GLY A 144 -11.22 5.73 -10.14
C GLY A 144 -10.04 5.82 -11.10
N ASP A 145 -9.60 4.70 -11.67
CA ASP A 145 -8.48 4.66 -12.62
C ASP A 145 -8.79 5.47 -13.90
N SER A 146 -10.04 5.45 -14.36
CA SER A 146 -10.49 6.28 -15.49
C SER A 146 -10.39 7.78 -15.16
N LYS A 147 -10.82 8.20 -13.96
CA LYS A 147 -10.66 9.58 -13.48
C LYS A 147 -9.19 9.97 -13.37
N LEU A 148 -8.35 9.10 -12.81
CA LEU A 148 -6.92 9.39 -12.71
C LEU A 148 -6.31 9.62 -14.11
N LYS A 149 -6.64 8.76 -15.08
CA LYS A 149 -6.09 8.86 -16.45
C LYS A 149 -6.42 10.19 -17.15
N SER A 150 -7.56 10.83 -16.87
CA SER A 150 -7.88 12.13 -17.49
C SER A 150 -7.01 13.27 -17.01
N HIS A 151 -6.39 13.14 -15.83
CA HIS A 151 -5.47 14.15 -15.26
C HIS A 151 -4.00 13.73 -15.35
N PHE A 152 -3.73 12.45 -15.64
CA PHE A 152 -2.40 11.87 -15.58
C PHE A 152 -1.55 12.18 -16.80
N LYS A 153 -0.32 12.63 -16.56
CA LYS A 153 0.72 12.75 -17.58
C LYS A 153 1.78 11.67 -17.31
N SER A 154 1.88 10.70 -18.20
CA SER A 154 2.93 9.67 -18.12
C SER A 154 4.34 10.30 -18.12
N GLY A 155 5.25 9.69 -17.39
CA GLY A 155 6.60 10.20 -17.18
C GLY A 155 7.51 9.21 -16.45
N ALA A 156 8.49 9.75 -15.74
CA ALA A 156 9.42 8.99 -14.93
C ALA A 156 8.73 8.30 -13.74
N PHE A 157 9.42 7.33 -13.15
CA PHE A 157 8.99 6.70 -11.91
C PHE A 157 8.94 7.73 -10.77
N LEU A 158 7.88 7.72 -9.97
CA LEU A 158 7.56 8.76 -8.99
C LEU A 158 8.34 8.63 -7.67
N TRP A 159 8.71 7.40 -7.30
CA TRP A 159 9.41 7.11 -6.04
C TRP A 159 10.92 6.95 -6.25
N GLU A 160 11.63 6.57 -5.19
CA GLU A 160 13.05 6.30 -5.25
C GLU A 160 13.36 5.19 -6.26
N ALA A 161 14.43 5.37 -7.04
CA ALA A 161 14.76 4.49 -8.17
C ALA A 161 14.96 3.02 -7.77
N ASP A 162 15.36 2.77 -6.53
CA ASP A 162 15.54 1.41 -5.99
C ASP A 162 14.22 0.62 -5.89
N LEU A 163 13.07 1.29 -5.71
CA LEU A 163 11.75 0.64 -5.68
C LEU A 163 11.22 0.28 -7.07
N GLN A 164 11.82 0.84 -8.13
CA GLN A 164 11.32 0.66 -9.49
C GLN A 164 11.26 -0.82 -9.90
N GLN A 165 12.19 -1.65 -9.39
CA GLN A 165 12.21 -3.08 -9.69
C GLN A 165 11.06 -3.87 -9.04
N ALA A 166 10.53 -3.44 -7.89
CA ALA A 166 9.34 -4.06 -7.29
C ALA A 166 8.05 -3.65 -8.03
N PHE A 167 8.01 -2.43 -8.57
CA PHE A 167 6.77 -1.86 -9.11
C PHE A 167 6.84 -1.63 -10.62
N SER A 168 6.63 -2.68 -11.40
CA SER A 168 6.68 -2.59 -12.87
C SER A 168 5.63 -1.64 -13.47
N LYS A 169 5.99 -0.94 -14.55
CA LYS A 169 5.09 0.00 -15.26
C LYS A 169 3.79 -0.63 -15.76
N LYS A 170 3.80 -1.93 -16.09
CA LYS A 170 2.62 -2.65 -16.56
C LYS A 170 1.52 -2.71 -15.50
N ASN A 171 1.89 -3.05 -14.27
CA ASN A 171 0.94 -3.25 -13.17
C ASN A 171 0.71 -1.96 -12.35
N TYR A 172 1.71 -1.09 -12.31
CA TYR A 172 1.74 0.12 -11.50
C TYR A 172 1.91 1.39 -12.35
N TRP A 173 1.19 1.49 -13.48
CA TRP A 173 1.32 2.60 -14.44
C TRP A 173 1.19 3.98 -13.81
N TYR A 174 0.40 4.10 -12.74
CA TYR A 174 0.17 5.32 -11.97
C TYR A 174 1.40 5.78 -11.17
N LEU A 175 2.42 4.93 -11.00
CA LEU A 175 3.72 5.36 -10.46
C LEU A 175 4.65 5.96 -11.54
N TYR A 176 4.26 5.94 -12.81
CA TYR A 176 5.11 6.36 -13.93
C TYR A 176 4.57 7.63 -14.59
N GLY A 177 4.55 8.72 -13.82
CA GLY A 177 4.04 10.00 -14.25
C GLY A 177 3.62 10.91 -13.11
N THR A 178 3.01 12.04 -13.47
CA THR A 178 2.60 13.08 -12.53
C THR A 178 1.22 13.63 -12.89
N ILE A 179 0.63 14.38 -11.96
CA ILE A 179 -0.53 15.22 -12.23
C ILE A 179 -0.03 16.65 -12.45
N PRO A 180 -0.16 17.21 -13.66
CA PRO A 180 0.21 18.59 -13.92
C PRO A 180 -0.71 19.54 -13.16
N ALA A 181 -0.15 20.50 -12.42
CA ALA A 181 -0.88 21.66 -11.94
C ALA A 181 -1.13 22.60 -13.14
N ARG A 182 -2.21 22.37 -13.89
CA ARG A 182 -2.63 23.22 -15.01
C ARG A 182 -3.69 24.22 -14.58
#